data_AF-A0A8S2NVK9-F1
#
_entry.id   AF-A0A8S2NVK9-F1
#
_cell.length_a   1.000
_cell.length_b   1.000
_cell.length_c   1.000
_cell.angle_alpha   90.00
_cell.angle_beta   90.00
_cell.angle_gamma   90.00
#
_symmetry.space_group_name_H-M   'P 1'
#
loop_
_entity.id
_entity.type
_entity.pdbx_description
1 polymer ?
#
loop_
_entity_poly.entity_id
_entity_poly.type
_entity_poly.pdbx_seq_one_letter_code
_entity_poly.pdbx_strand_id
1 'polypeptide(L)'
;DGARPHTHELSLEWYYENMPGLIGKDRWPPNSPDLSPLDYSIWSEFVQQINWSVARSKQSLTEELKRAVKKIRPEIVLQSCESWTKRLHRLKKINGGYLH
;
A
#
# COMPACT_ATOMS: atom_id res chain seq x y z
N ASP A 1 1.60 -1.89 6.90
CA ASP A 1 1.03 -1.10 8.01
C ASP A 1 1.36 -1.82 9.33
N GLY A 2 0.95 -1.28 10.47
CA GLY A 2 1.16 -1.90 11.79
C GLY A 2 -0.02 -2.73 12.29
N ALA A 3 -0.84 -3.32 11.40
CA ALA A 3 -2.03 -4.07 11.80
C ALA A 3 -1.66 -5.35 12.58
N ARG A 4 -2.48 -5.74 13.57
CA ARG A 4 -2.19 -6.87 14.47
C ARG A 4 -1.79 -8.17 13.74
N PRO A 5 -2.46 -8.59 12.65
CA PRO A 5 -2.04 -9.78 11.91
C PRO A 5 -0.65 -9.65 11.29
N HIS A 6 -0.24 -8.44 10.87
CA HIS A 6 1.05 -8.20 10.20
C HIS A 6 2.22 -8.07 11.20
N THR A 7 1.92 -7.80 12.48
CA THR A 7 2.92 -7.67 13.54
C THR A 7 2.99 -8.89 14.46
N HIS A 8 2.25 -9.95 14.16
CA HIS A 8 2.28 -11.21 14.91
C HIS A 8 3.65 -11.88 14.75
N GLU A 9 4.12 -12.55 15.79
CA GLU A 9 5.44 -13.19 15.84
C GLU A 9 5.67 -14.15 14.67
N LEU A 10 4.76 -15.12 14.49
CA LEU A 10 4.82 -16.07 13.36
C LEU A 10 4.88 -15.41 11.98
N SER A 11 4.19 -14.28 11.80
CA SER A 11 4.24 -13.55 10.53
C SER A 11 5.58 -12.88 10.33
N LEU A 12 6.09 -12.20 11.36
CA LEU A 12 7.38 -11.51 11.30
C LEU A 12 8.55 -12.48 11.14
N GLU A 13 8.54 -13.62 11.85
CA GLU A 13 9.55 -14.67 11.73
C GLU A 13 9.68 -15.13 10.28
N TRP A 14 8.56 -15.50 9.66
CA TRP A 14 8.55 -15.88 8.24
C TRP A 14 9.09 -14.77 7.33
N TYR A 15 8.68 -13.51 7.55
CA TYR A 15 9.17 -12.40 6.73
C TYR A 15 10.66 -12.11 6.94
N TYR A 16 11.19 -12.23 8.15
CA TYR A 16 12.62 -12.04 8.40
C TYR A 16 13.47 -13.11 7.71
N GLU A 17 12.97 -14.34 7.61
CA GLU A 17 13.64 -15.43 6.89
C GLU A 17 13.54 -15.30 5.36
N ASN A 18 12.41 -14.78 4.84
CA ASN A 18 12.10 -14.84 3.41
C ASN A 18 12.20 -13.51 2.66
N MET A 19 12.22 -12.36 3.35
CA MET A 19 12.21 -11.03 2.75
C MET A 19 13.28 -10.11 3.35
N PRO A 20 14.52 -10.17 2.82
CA PRO A 20 15.58 -9.24 3.19
C PRO A 20 15.13 -7.78 3.00
N GLY A 21 15.29 -6.96 4.04
CA GLY A 21 14.93 -5.54 3.99
C GLY A 21 13.54 -5.20 4.54
N LEU A 22 12.85 -6.14 5.20
CA LEU A 22 11.60 -5.84 5.92
C LEU A 22 11.77 -4.67 6.91
N ILE A 23 10.88 -3.69 6.82
CA ILE A 23 10.74 -2.66 7.83
C ILE A 23 9.91 -3.25 8.97
N GLY A 24 10.59 -3.72 10.02
CA GLY A 24 9.96 -4.30 11.20
C GLY A 24 9.00 -3.33 11.91
N LYS A 25 8.09 -3.90 12.70
CA LYS A 25 7.02 -3.17 13.40
C LYS A 25 7.49 -1.95 14.21
N ASP A 26 8.68 -2.02 14.80
CA ASP A 26 9.22 -0.96 15.66
C ASP A 26 9.77 0.23 14.85
N ARG A 27 9.94 0.06 13.53
CA ARG A 27 10.43 1.10 12.61
C ARG A 27 9.32 1.71 11.76
N TRP A 28 8.19 1.03 11.61
CA TRP A 28 7.05 1.55 10.86
C TRP A 28 6.16 2.41 11.78
N PRO A 29 5.98 3.71 11.50
CA PRO A 29 5.16 4.55 12.35
C PRO A 29 3.68 4.13 12.32
N PRO A 30 2.97 4.18 13.46
CA PRO A 30 1.54 3.86 13.51
C PRO A 30 0.74 4.84 12.65
N ASN A 31 -0.41 4.40 12.13
CA ASN A 31 -1.37 5.24 11.38
C ASN A 31 -0.73 6.09 10.27
N SER A 32 0.20 5.50 9.51
CA SER A 32 0.97 6.22 8.47
C SER A 32 0.64 5.77 7.05
N PRO A 33 -0.60 5.98 6.55
CA PRO A 33 -0.96 5.68 5.16
C PRO A 33 -0.14 6.52 4.18
N ASP A 34 0.31 7.70 4.59
CA ASP A 34 1.16 8.60 3.81
C ASP A 34 2.51 8.01 3.41
N LEU A 35 2.94 6.92 4.07
CA LEU A 35 4.18 6.19 3.79
C LEU A 35 3.96 4.89 3.02
N SER A 36 2.72 4.47 2.79
CA SER A 36 2.40 3.23 2.07
C SER A 36 2.07 3.53 0.61
N PRO A 37 2.88 3.08 -0.38
CA PRO A 37 2.61 3.30 -1.80
C PRO A 37 1.24 2.80 -2.25
N LEU A 38 0.75 1.73 -1.61
CA LEU A 38 -0.60 1.24 -1.83
C LEU A 38 -1.65 2.28 -1.42
N ASP A 39 -1.50 2.87 -0.24
CA ASP A 39 -2.50 3.77 0.36
C ASP A 39 -2.51 5.16 -0.27
N TYR A 40 -1.35 5.77 -0.47
CA TYR A 40 -1.32 7.13 -1.02
C TYR A 40 -1.42 7.21 -2.55
N SER A 41 -1.40 6.08 -3.27
CA SER A 41 -1.40 6.07 -4.74
C SER A 41 -2.19 4.91 -5.34
N ILE A 42 -1.72 3.67 -5.18
CA ILE A 42 -2.19 2.55 -6.02
C ILE A 42 -3.69 2.27 -5.80
N TRP A 43 -4.21 2.38 -4.57
CA TRP A 43 -5.64 2.19 -4.31
C TRP A 43 -6.52 3.21 -5.02
N SER A 44 -6.09 4.47 -5.10
CA SER A 44 -6.84 5.51 -5.81
C SER A 44 -6.90 5.21 -7.31
N GLU A 45 -5.78 4.80 -7.91
CA GLU A 45 -5.74 4.38 -9.33
C GLU A 45 -6.61 3.14 -9.54
N PHE A 46 -6.47 2.13 -8.68
CA PHE A 46 -7.20 0.87 -8.78
C PHE A 46 -8.72 1.07 -8.74
N VAL A 47 -9.23 1.86 -7.79
CA VAL A 47 -10.66 2.11 -7.63
C VAL A 47 -11.25 2.84 -8.85
N GLN A 48 -10.50 3.72 -9.49
CA GLN A 48 -10.92 4.40 -10.72
C GLN A 48 -11.05 3.44 -11.92
N GLN A 49 -10.31 2.33 -11.92
CA GLN A 49 -10.37 1.32 -12.97
C GLN A 49 -11.53 0.33 -12.81
N ILE A 50 -12.22 0.33 -11.67
CA ILE A 50 -13.34 -0.57 -11.37
C ILE A 50 -14.64 0.00 -11.94
N ASN A 51 -15.34 -0.81 -12.73
CA ASN A 51 -16.70 -0.56 -13.15
C ASN A 51 -17.68 -1.09 -12.10
N TRP A 52 -18.03 -0.21 -11.14
CA TRP A 52 -18.95 -0.53 -10.05
C TRP A 52 -20.37 -0.90 -10.49
N SER A 53 -20.77 -0.57 -11.72
CA SER A 53 -22.09 -0.97 -12.24
C SER A 53 -22.19 -2.49 -12.48
N VAL A 54 -21.05 -3.15 -12.77
CA VAL A 54 -20.95 -4.59 -13.07
C VAL A 54 -20.77 -5.43 -11.79
N ALA A 55 -20.14 -4.87 -10.76
CA ALA A 55 -19.81 -5.55 -9.50
C ALA A 55 -21.04 -5.76 -8.58
N ARG A 56 -22.00 -6.59 -9.01
CA ARG A 56 -23.29 -6.85 -8.31
C ARG A 56 -23.33 -8.16 -7.52
N SER A 57 -22.25 -8.94 -7.56
CA SER A 57 -22.09 -10.20 -6.85
C SER A 57 -20.62 -10.41 -6.48
N LYS A 58 -20.34 -11.32 -5.55
CA LYS A 58 -18.95 -11.68 -5.20
C LYS A 58 -18.13 -12.12 -6.42
N GLN A 59 -18.74 -12.89 -7.32
CA GLN A 59 -18.10 -13.35 -8.55
C GLN A 59 -17.78 -12.18 -9.49
N SER A 60 -18.78 -11.38 -9.84
CA SER A 60 -18.59 -10.23 -10.74
C SER A 60 -17.61 -9.20 -10.17
N LEU A 61 -17.63 -8.96 -8.86
CA LEU A 61 -16.63 -8.14 -8.19
C LEU A 61 -15.23 -8.74 -8.34
N THR A 62 -15.04 -10.04 -8.09
CA THR A 62 -13.73 -10.69 -8.21
C THR A 62 -13.16 -10.60 -9.64
N GLU A 63 -14.01 -10.83 -10.65
CA GLU A 63 -13.63 -10.71 -12.06
C GLU A 63 -13.26 -9.26 -12.41
N GLU A 64 -14.04 -8.30 -11.91
CA GLU A 64 -13.82 -6.89 -12.15
C GLU A 64 -12.54 -6.37 -11.46
N LEU A 65 -12.24 -6.80 -10.23
CA LEU A 65 -10.99 -6.49 -9.54
C LEU A 65 -9.77 -7.02 -10.33
N LYS A 66 -9.84 -8.27 -10.82
CA LYS A 66 -8.79 -8.86 -11.69
C LYS A 66 -8.61 -8.10 -13.00
N ARG A 67 -9.69 -7.55 -13.56
CA ARG A 67 -9.65 -6.72 -14.77
C ARG A 67 -9.06 -5.34 -14.47
N ALA A 68 -9.45 -4.72 -13.37
CA ALA A 68 -9.02 -3.39 -12.97
C ALA A 68 -7.53 -3.33 -12.64
N VAL A 69 -6.99 -4.33 -11.94
CA VAL A 69 -5.55 -4.35 -11.57
C VAL A 69 -4.66 -4.41 -12.80
N LYS A 70 -5.09 -5.10 -13.87
CA LYS A 70 -4.37 -5.18 -15.15
C LYS A 70 -4.33 -3.84 -15.92
N LYS A 71 -5.19 -2.88 -15.56
CA LYS A 71 -5.20 -1.54 -16.16
C LYS A 71 -4.31 -0.55 -15.43
N ILE A 72 -3.82 -0.89 -14.24
CA ILE A 72 -2.87 -0.04 -13.53
C ILE A 72 -1.58 0.00 -14.35
N ARG A 73 -1.22 1.20 -14.79
CA ARG A 73 -0.01 1.43 -15.57
C ARG A 73 1.23 1.11 -14.74
N PRO A 74 2.22 0.34 -15.26
CA PRO A 74 3.46 0.05 -14.54
C PRO A 74 4.19 1.31 -14.05
N GLU A 75 4.11 2.40 -14.81
CA GLU A 75 4.73 3.68 -14.46
C GLU A 75 4.17 4.26 -13.16
N ILE A 76 2.88 4.06 -12.87
CA ILE A 76 2.26 4.51 -11.61
C ILE A 76 2.84 3.76 -10.42
N VAL A 77 3.04 2.44 -10.56
CA VAL A 77 3.66 1.61 -9.52
C VAL A 77 5.09 2.09 -9.25
N LEU A 78 5.89 2.26 -10.31
CA LEU A 78 7.28 2.73 -10.18
C LEU A 78 7.36 4.13 -9.56
N GLN A 79 6.56 5.09 -10.05
CA GLN A 79 6.53 6.45 -9.53
C GLN A 79 6.09 6.50 -8.07
N SER A 80 5.13 5.64 -7.67
CA SER A 80 4.72 5.54 -6.26
C SER A 80 5.92 5.12 -5.40
N CYS A 81 6.61 4.03 -5.75
CA CYS A 81 7.78 3.55 -5.03
C CYS A 81 8.90 4.60 -4.95
N GLU A 82 9.22 5.27 -6.07
CA GLU A 82 10.23 6.33 -6.13
C GLU A 82 9.87 7.56 -5.26
N SER A 83 8.57 7.83 -5.08
CA SER A 83 8.11 8.95 -4.25
C SER A 83 8.30 8.72 -2.75
N TRP A 84 8.50 7.47 -2.32
CA TRP A 84 8.54 7.09 -0.91
C TRP A 84 9.62 7.85 -0.12
N THR A 85 10.84 7.91 -0.64
CA THR A 85 11.94 8.64 0.03
C THR A 85 11.66 10.14 0.13
N LYS A 86 11.01 10.74 -0.88
CA LYS A 86 10.61 12.16 -0.83
C LYS A 86 9.54 12.39 0.24
N ARG A 87 8.58 11.46 0.37
CA ARG A 87 7.54 11.49 1.41
C ARG A 87 8.14 11.38 2.81
N LEU A 88 9.10 10.49 3.03
CA LEU A 88 9.83 10.40 4.31
C LEU A 88 10.52 11.72 4.67
N HIS A 89 11.21 12.36 3.72
CA HIS A 89 11.84 13.66 3.97
C HIS A 89 10.81 14.75 4.30
N ARG A 90 9.66 14.76 3.64
CA ARG A 90 8.56 15.69 3.98
C ARG A 90 8.04 15.41 5.38
N LEU A 91 7.80 14.15 5.73
CA LEU A 91 7.32 13.74 7.05
C LEU A 91 8.27 14.21 8.16
N LYS A 92 9.59 14.06 7.95
CA LYS A 92 10.61 14.59 8.86
C LYS A 92 10.53 16.11 8.99
N LYS A 93 10.36 16.86 7.89
CA LYS A 93 10.25 18.33 7.92
C LYS A 93 9.03 18.84 8.69
N ILE A 94 7.96 18.06 8.73
CA ILE A 94 6.74 18.39 9.48
C ILE A 94 6.66 17.70 10.84
N ASN A 95 7.79 17.19 11.36
CA ASN A 95 7.89 16.52 12.66
C ASN A 95 6.86 15.39 12.86
N GLY A 96 6.59 14.60 11.82
CA GLY A 96 5.66 13.46 11.90
C GLY A 96 4.18 13.83 11.76
N GLY A 97 3.83 15.05 11.36
CA GLY A 97 2.47 15.42 10.98
C GLY A 97 1.96 14.70 9.71
N TYR A 98 0.73 14.99 9.29
CA TYR A 98 0.13 14.37 8.10
C TYR A 98 0.60 15.03 6.80
N LEU A 99 0.81 14.22 5.76
CA LEU A 99 1.10 14.72 4.42
C LEU A 99 -0.21 14.97 3.66
N HIS A 100 -0.47 16.24 3.35
CA HIS A 100 -1.46 16.63 2.34
C HIS A 100 -0.87 16.58 0.93
#